data_AF-A0A1Y2NWD9-F1
#
_entry.id   AF-A0A1Y2NWD9-F1
#
_cell.length_a   1.000
_cell.length_b   1.000
_cell.length_c   1.000
_cell.angle_alpha   90.00
_cell.angle_beta   90.00
_cell.angle_gamma   90.00
#
_symmetry.space_group_name_H-M   'P 1'
#
loop_
_entity.id
_entity.type
_entity.pdbx_description
1 polymer ?
#
loop_
_entity_poly.entity_id
_entity_poly.type
_entity_poly.pdbx_seq_one_letter_code
_entity_poly.pdbx_strand_id
1 'polypeptide(L)' 'MTTPARIPEITTTMCRGCGSQVSGLNGRYACGVCGWVNNWAEGHTALPTAEEDPDWPGPDAAA' A
#
# COMPACT_ATOMS: atom_id res chain seq x y z
N MET A 1 -19.96 -2.85 -3.35
CA MET A 1 -20.27 -2.79 -1.90
C MET A 1 -19.12 -2.02 -1.26
N THR A 2 -19.37 -0.89 -0.60
CA THR A 2 -18.28 -0.03 -0.10
C THR A 2 -17.74 -0.60 1.20
N THR A 3 -16.53 -1.18 1.18
CA THR A 3 -15.78 -1.53 2.39
C THR A 3 -15.68 -0.28 3.27
N PRO A 4 -16.00 -0.34 4.58
CA PRO A 4 -15.88 0.82 5.44
C PRO A 4 -14.44 1.31 5.42
N ALA A 5 -14.25 2.57 5.03
CA ALA A 5 -12.93 3.19 5.01
C ALA A 5 -12.40 3.21 6.44
N ARG A 6 -11.42 2.34 6.74
CA ARG A 6 -10.65 2.41 7.97
C ARG A 6 -9.96 3.77 8.00
N ILE A 7 -10.05 4.47 9.13
CA ILE A 7 -9.32 5.72 9.35
C ILE A 7 -7.83 5.41 9.12
N PRO A 8 -7.14 6.14 8.23
CA PRO A 8 -5.71 5.91 7.99
C PRO A 8 -4.88 6.17 9.26
N GLU A 9 -3.93 5.28 9.55
CA GLU A 9 -2.98 5.45 10.63
C GLU A 9 -1.68 6.10 10.11
N ILE A 10 -1.14 7.07 10.85
CA ILE A 10 0.20 7.60 10.61
C ILE A 10 1.21 6.66 11.27
N THR A 11 2.11 6.12 10.46
CA THR A 11 3.17 5.19 10.86
C THR A 11 4.53 5.77 10.49
N THR A 12 5.61 5.32 11.14
CA THR A 12 6.96 5.85 10.93
C THR A 12 7.99 4.73 10.78
N THR A 13 8.98 4.93 9.90
CA THR A 13 10.09 4.00 9.68
C THR A 13 11.39 4.73 9.29
N MET A 14 12.48 3.99 9.12
CA MET A 14 13.73 4.50 8.53
C MET A 14 13.76 4.27 7.02
N CYS A 15 14.18 5.29 6.27
CA CYS A 15 14.36 5.20 4.82
C CYS A 15 15.48 4.21 4.47
N ARG A 16 15.20 3.23 3.60
CA ARG A 16 16.20 2.24 3.15
C ARG A 16 17.27 2.83 2.22
N GLY A 17 16.99 3.96 1.58
CA GLY A 17 17.95 4.68 0.73
C GLY A 17 18.97 5.50 1.54
N CYS A 18 18.51 6.50 2.31
CA CYS A 18 19.38 7.46 2.99
C CYS A 18 19.34 7.42 4.52
N GLY A 19 18.55 6.56 5.15
CA GLY A 19 18.45 6.43 6.60
C GLY A 19 17.62 7.51 7.32
N SER A 20 17.04 8.48 6.62
CA SER A 20 16.16 9.48 7.24
C SER A 20 14.91 8.84 7.85
N GLN A 21 14.39 9.39 8.94
CA GLN A 21 13.05 9.03 9.42
C GLN A 21 11.98 9.48 8.41
N VAL A 22 11.03 8.59 8.08
CA VAL A 22 9.93 8.86 7.16
C VAL A 22 8.62 8.46 7.81
N SER A 23 7.65 9.36 7.79
CA SER A 23 6.28 9.08 8.21
C SER A 23 5.37 8.88 6.99
N GLY A 24 4.38 8.01 7.13
CA GLY A 24 3.53 7.55 6.04
C GLY A 24 2.20 7.00 6.53
N LEU A 25 1.29 6.70 5.60
CA LEU A 25 -0.04 6.18 5.93
C LEU A 25 -0.08 4.66 5.81
N ASN A 26 -0.50 3.96 6.86
CA ASN A 26 -0.66 2.50 6.87
C ASN A 26 0.55 1.73 6.28
N GLY A 27 1.78 2.12 6.63
CA GLY A 27 2.99 1.49 6.09
C GLY A 27 3.37 1.88 4.66
N ARG A 28 2.75 2.92 4.08
CA ARG A 28 3.14 3.49 2.77
C ARG A 28 4.04 4.69 2.97
N TYR A 29 5.28 4.59 2.51
CA TYR A 29 6.33 5.55 2.77
C TYR A 29 6.89 6.15 1.47
N ALA A 30 7.07 7.46 1.46
CA ALA A 30 7.76 8.18 0.41
C ALA A 30 8.78 9.13 1.07
N CYS A 31 10.07 8.88 0.83
CA CYS A 31 11.14 9.69 1.39
C CYS A 31 11.28 11.00 0.60
N GLY A 32 10.94 12.13 1.23
CA GLY A 32 11.12 13.45 0.63
C GLY A 32 12.58 13.90 0.47
N VAL A 33 13.55 13.14 1.00
CA VAL A 33 14.98 13.48 0.94
C VAL A 33 15.68 12.84 -0.27
N CYS A 34 15.51 11.52 -0.45
CA CYS A 34 16.22 10.78 -1.51
C CYS A 34 15.29 10.15 -2.56
N GLY A 35 13.97 10.32 -2.44
CA GLY A 35 13.00 9.81 -3.42
C GLY A 35 12.70 8.32 -3.30
N TRP A 36 13.27 7.60 -2.32
CA TRP A 36 12.91 6.21 -2.07
C TRP A 36 11.43 6.06 -1.71
N VAL A 37 10.78 5.05 -2.31
CA VAL A 37 9.42 4.60 -1.99
C VAL A 37 9.46 3.11 -1.70
N ASN A 38 8.66 2.63 -0.76
CA ASN A 38 8.53 1.19 -0.54
C ASN A 38 7.65 0.54 -1.62
N ASN A 39 7.79 -0.78 -1.78
CA ASN A 39 6.94 -1.54 -2.69
C ASN A 39 5.49 -1.48 -2.17
N TRP A 40 4.53 -1.40 -3.09
CA TRP A 40 3.10 -1.30 -2.77
C TRP A 40 2.58 -2.52 -1.98
N ALA A 41 3.20 -3.69 -2.10
CA ALA A 41 2.82 -4.88 -1.33
C ALA A 41 3.27 -4.81 0.15
N GLU A 42 4.15 -3.87 0.51
CA GLU A 42 4.69 -3.74 1.87
C GLU A 42 3.83 -2.86 2.80
N GLY A 43 2.64 -2.45 2.36
CA GLY A 43 1.69 -1.72 3.20
C GLY A 43 1.11 -2.60 4.30
N HIS A 44 0.64 -1.98 5.38
CA HIS A 44 0.06 -2.70 6.53
C HIS A 44 -1.40 -3.14 6.29
N THR A 45 -2.06 -2.63 5.26
CA THR A 45 -3.40 -3.04 4.89
C THR A 45 -3.37 -4.33 4.08
N ALA A 46 -4.32 -5.24 4.34
CA ALA A 46 -4.58 -6.35 3.45
C ALA A 46 -4.80 -5.84 2.02
N LEU A 47 -4.22 -6.54 1.06
CA LEU A 47 -4.43 -6.25 -0.35
C LEU A 47 -5.83 -6.74 -0.76
N PRO A 48 -6.49 -6.07 -1.72
CA PRO A 48 -7.73 -6.57 -2.31
C PRO A 48 -7.50 -7.97 -2.91
N THR A 49 -8.52 -8.83 -2.84
CA THR A 49 -8.54 -10.07 -3.61
C THR A 49 -8.86 -9.76 -5.08
N ALA A 50 -8.71 -10.77 -5.94
CA ALA A 50 -9.08 -10.63 -7.35
C ALA A 50 -10.57 -10.30 -7.49
N GLU A 51 -11.43 -10.94 -6.71
CA GLU A 51 -12.88 -10.72 -6.69
C GLU A 51 -13.29 -9.29 -6.29
N GLU A 52 -12.42 -8.58 -5.58
CA GLU A 52 -12.65 -7.20 -5.14
C GLU A 52 -12.20 -6.16 -6.19
N ASP A 53 -11.48 -6.57 -7.24
CA ASP A 53 -11.01 -5.69 -8.30
C ASP A 53 -12.13 -5.39 -9.32
N PRO A 54 -12.51 -4.11 -9.55
CA PRO A 54 -13.57 -3.75 -10.49
C PRO A 54 -13.35 -4.21 -11.94
N ASP A 55 -12.11 -4.48 -12.34
CA ASP A 55 -11.77 -4.97 -13.68
C ASP A 55 -11.43 -6.48 -13.71
N TRP A 56 -11.66 -7.21 -12.61
CA TRP A 56 -11.44 -8.64 -12.58
C TRP A 56 -12.36 -9.37 -13.57
N PRO A 57 -11.81 -10.11 -14.54
CA PRO A 57 -12.59 -10.67 -15.63
C PRO A 57 -13.38 -11.93 -15.23
N GLY A 58 -13.33 -12.34 -13.96
CA GLY A 58 -14.00 -13.53 -13.44
C GLY A 58 -13.19 -14.81 -13.66
N PRO A 59 -13.63 -15.93 -13.06
CA PRO A 59 -12.89 -17.19 -13.08
C PRO A 59 -12.79 -17.82 -14.47
N ASP A 60 -13.73 -17.53 -15.36
CA ASP A 60 -13.84 -18.14 -16.70
C ASP A 60 -12.96 -17.46 -17.76
N ALA A 61 -12.37 -16.30 -17.44
CA ALA A 61 -11.53 -15.55 -18.38
C ALA A 61 -10.10 -16.06 -18.50
N ALA A 62 -9.68 -16.96 -17.60
CA ALA A 62 -8.35 -17.57 -17.61
C ALA A 62 -8.29 -18.90 -18.40
N ALA A 63 -9.40 -19.30 -19.07
CA ALA A 63 -9.52 -20.53 -19.84
C ALA A 63 -9.12 -20.39 -21.32
#